data_AF-A0A0F2Q204-F1
#
_entry.id   AF-A0A0F2Q204-F1
#
_cell.length_a   1.000
_cell.length_b   1.000
_cell.length_c   1.000
_cell.angle_alpha   90.00
_cell.angle_beta   90.00
_cell.angle_gamma   90.00
#
_symmetry.space_group_name_H-M   'P 1'
#
loop_
_entity.id
_entity.type
_entity.pdbx_description
1 polymer ?
#
loop_
_entity_poly.entity_id
_entity_poly.type
_entity_poly.pdbx_seq_one_letter_code
_entity_poly.pdbx_strand_id
1 'polypeptide(L)' 'MEKIKVEDAVGMVLCHDITKIVSNEFKGRAFKKGHIISIQDIPELLKLGKEHIYIMKPDKTKIHEDAAALRLVKAGI' A
#
# COMPACT_ATOMS: atom_id res chain seq x y z
N MET A 1 -0.01 -12.04 -7.57
CA MET A 1 0.53 -11.03 -6.62
C MET A 1 1.58 -10.21 -7.33
N GLU A 2 1.65 -8.90 -7.09
CA GLU A 2 2.65 -8.01 -7.68
C GLU A 2 3.31 -7.21 -6.56
N LYS A 3 4.64 -7.06 -6.63
CA LYS A 3 5.40 -6.20 -5.72
C LYS A 3 5.40 -4.80 -6.31
N ILE A 4 4.82 -3.86 -5.59
CA ILE A 4 4.74 -2.46 -5.99
C ILE A 4 5.30 -1.57 -4.88
N LYS A 5 5.76 -0.36 -5.23
CA LYS A 5 6.09 0.65 -4.24
C LYS A 5 4.86 1.01 -3.42
N VAL A 6 5.05 1.26 -2.14
CA VAL A 6 3.96 1.64 -1.24
C VAL A 6 3.22 2.87 -1.77
N GLU A 7 3.95 3.88 -2.24
CA GLU A 7 3.40 5.13 -2.79
C GLU A 7 2.46 4.91 -3.99
N ASP A 8 2.74 3.90 -4.82
CA ASP A 8 1.93 3.56 -6.00
C ASP A 8 0.78 2.57 -5.69
N ALA A 9 0.69 2.08 -4.45
CA ALA A 9 -0.25 1.04 -4.08
C ALA A 9 -1.65 1.57 -3.70
N VAL A 10 -1.86 2.89 -3.68
CA VAL A 10 -3.16 3.51 -3.33
C VAL A 10 -4.26 2.96 -4.23
N GLY A 11 -5.37 2.53 -3.63
CA GLY A 11 -6.51 1.90 -4.31
C GLY A 11 -6.35 0.40 -4.57
N MET A 12 -5.20 -0.19 -4.22
CA MET A 12 -4.96 -1.63 -4.40
C MET A 12 -5.23 -2.42 -3.11
N VAL A 13 -5.46 -3.73 -3.28
CA VAL A 13 -5.80 -4.63 -2.17
C VAL A 13 -4.56 -5.37 -1.67
N LEU A 14 -4.33 -5.37 -0.35
CA LEU A 14 -3.26 -6.15 0.26
C LEU A 14 -3.49 -7.66 0.12
N CYS A 15 -2.46 -8.37 -0.34
CA CYS A 15 -2.52 -9.81 -0.52
C CYS A 15 -2.29 -10.60 0.80
N HIS A 16 -1.71 -9.95 1.82
CA HIS A 16 -1.40 -10.55 3.12
C HIS A 16 -1.51 -9.52 4.26
N ASP A 17 -1.58 -10.01 5.49
CA ASP A 17 -1.53 -9.18 6.69
C ASP A 17 -0.13 -8.55 6.84
N ILE A 18 -0.07 -7.28 7.25
CA ILE A 18 1.17 -6.60 7.62
C ILE A 18 1.18 -6.44 9.14
N THR A 19 2.15 -7.07 9.78
CA THR A 19 2.36 -7.01 11.23
C THR A 19 3.35 -5.89 11.54
N LYS A 20 2.98 -5.03 12.49
CA LYS A 20 3.88 -4.06 13.10
C LYS A 20 4.54 -4.70 14.31
N ILE A 21 5.87 -4.59 14.34
CA ILE A 21 6.68 -5.00 15.49
C ILE A 21 7.42 -3.75 15.93
N VAL A 22 7.05 -3.23 17.10
CA VAL A 22 7.77 -2.19 17.81
C VAL A 22 8.50 -2.88 18.95
N SER A 23 9.83 -2.91 18.88
CA SER A 23 10.67 -3.51 19.92
C SER A 23 10.31 -2.95 21.29
N ASN A 24 10.09 -3.82 22.28
CA ASN A 24 9.71 -3.51 23.66
C ASN A 24 8.36 -2.84 23.91
N GLU A 25 7.59 -2.46 22.89
CA GLU A 25 6.31 -1.74 23.10
C GLU A 25 5.09 -2.48 22.57
N PHE A 26 5.15 -3.03 21.34
CA PHE A 26 3.92 -3.53 20.71
C PHE A 26 4.17 -4.51 19.56
N LYS A 27 3.44 -5.63 19.54
CA LYS A 27 3.38 -6.55 18.40
C LYS A 27 1.93 -6.81 18.04
N GLY A 28 1.50 -6.28 16.90
CA GLY A 28 0.12 -6.38 16.45
C GLY A 28 -0.03 -6.24 14.95
N ARG A 29 -1.18 -6.67 14.43
CA ARG A 29 -1.53 -6.50 13.02
C ARG A 29 -1.77 -5.00 12.76
N ALA A 30 -0.97 -4.40 11.88
CA ALA A 30 -1.17 -3.02 11.42
C ALA A 30 -2.13 -2.95 10.23
N PHE A 31 -2.01 -3.90 9.29
CA PHE A 31 -2.91 -4.01 8.15
C PHE A 31 -3.39 -5.44 7.97
N LYS A 32 -4.66 -5.59 7.58
CA LYS A 32 -5.27 -6.89 7.30
C LYS A 32 -5.19 -7.23 5.81
N LYS A 33 -5.04 -8.50 5.47
CA LYS A 33 -5.29 -9.01 4.11
C LYS A 33 -6.67 -8.56 3.65
N GLY A 34 -6.76 -8.07 2.41
CA GLY A 34 -8.00 -7.52 1.87
C GLY A 34 -8.19 -6.04 2.14
N HIS A 35 -7.31 -5.40 2.93
CA HIS A 35 -7.32 -3.94 3.11
C HIS A 35 -7.01 -3.22 1.80
N ILE A 36 -7.79 -2.20 1.48
CA ILE A 36 -7.56 -1.31 0.35
C ILE A 36 -6.64 -0.20 0.83
N ILE A 37 -5.46 -0.09 0.23
CA ILE A 37 -4.48 0.94 0.60
C ILE A 37 -5.04 2.33 0.29
N SER A 38 -5.02 3.20 1.29
CA SER A 38 -5.35 4.61 1.17
C SER A 38 -4.09 5.48 1.23
N ILE A 39 -4.22 6.76 0.86
CA ILE A 39 -3.12 7.74 0.93
C ILE A 39 -2.60 7.87 2.38
N GLN A 40 -3.49 7.72 3.37
CA GLN A 40 -3.14 7.82 4.78
C GLN A 40 -2.32 6.62 5.27
N ASP A 41 -2.43 5.47 4.58
CA ASP A 41 -1.68 4.27 4.93
C ASP A 41 -0.22 4.35 4.47
N ILE A 42 0.09 5.19 3.47
CA ILE A 42 1.44 5.38 2.93
C ILE A 42 2.47 5.74 4.01
N PRO A 43 2.29 6.81 4.81
CA PRO A 43 3.25 7.15 5.86
C PRO A 43 3.36 6.06 6.92
N GLU A 44 2.27 5.36 7.26
CA GLU A 44 2.32 4.27 8.24
C GLU A 44 3.10 3.06 7.70
N LEU A 45 2.86 2.65 6.46
CA LEU A 45 3.61 1.59 5.80
C LEU A 45 5.11 1.92 5.70
N LEU A 46 5.45 3.16 5.35
CA LEU A 46 6.84 3.62 5.32
C LEU A 46 7.48 3.63 6.71
N LYS A 47 6.76 4.06 7.77
CA LYS A 47 7.24 3.97 9.16
C LYS A 47 7.48 2.54 9.62
N LEU A 48 6.80 1.56 9.03
CA LEU A 48 7.06 0.13 9.25
C LEU A 48 8.31 -0.38 8.51
N GLY A 49 9.04 0.49 7.80
CA GLY A 49 10.18 0.12 6.98
C GLY A 49 9.77 -0.62 5.70
N LYS A 50 8.52 -0.49 5.26
CA LYS A 50 8.05 -1.09 4.01
C LYS A 50 8.11 -0.04 2.91
N GLU A 51 9.10 -0.15 2.04
CA GLU A 51 9.15 0.63 0.79
C GLU A 51 8.30 -0.03 -0.31
N HIS A 52 8.14 -1.35 -0.24
CA HIS A 52 7.38 -2.14 -1.20
C HIS A 52 6.44 -3.12 -0.50
N ILE A 53 5.25 -3.30 -1.06
CA ILE A 53 4.23 -4.24 -0.57
C ILE A 53 3.71 -5.12 -1.71
N TYR A 54 3.10 -6.24 -1.34
CA TYR A 54 2.48 -7.14 -2.31
C TYR A 54 0.98 -6.92 -2.37
N ILE A 55 0.51 -6.56 -3.56
CA ILE A 55 -0.90 -6.32 -3.85
C ILE A 55 -1.48 -7.48 -4.64
N MET A 56 -2.78 -7.67 -4.47
CA MET A 56 -3.58 -8.52 -5.35
C MET A 56 -3.93 -7.70 -6.59
N LYS A 57 -3.51 -8.17 -7.78
CA LYS A 57 -3.90 -7.52 -9.03
C LYS A 57 -5.41 -7.62 -9.17
N PRO A 58 -6.13 -6.51 -9.42
CA PRO A 58 -7.41 -6.62 -10.08
C PRO A 58 -7.14 -7.21 -11.47
N ASP A 59 -7.91 -8.22 -11.87
CA ASP A 59 -7.86 -8.77 -13.22
C ASP A 59 -7.97 -7.61 -14.22
N LYS A 60 -6.88 -7.33 -14.94
CA LYS A 60 -6.73 -6.16 -15.84
C LYS A 60 -7.67 -6.18 -17.05
N THR A 61 -8.63 -7.10 -17.11
CA THR A 61 -9.64 -7.17 -18.18
C THR A 61 -10.78 -6.17 -18.01
N LYS A 62 -10.84 -5.41 -16.90
CA LYS A 62 -11.77 -4.28 -16.73
C LYS A 62 -11.15 -3.17 -15.88
N ILE A 63 -10.31 -2.32 -16.45
CA ILE A 63 -10.06 -0.99 -15.87
C ILE A 63 -10.73 0.02 -16.78
N HIS A 64 -11.93 0.45 -16.37
CA HIS A 64 -12.52 1.71 -16.78
C HIS A 64 -11.55 2.83 -16.40
N GLU A 65 -11.40 3.78 -17.32
CA GLU A 65 -10.80 5.09 -17.12
C GLU A 65 -11.32 5.69 -15.80
N ASP A 66 -10.43 5.93 -14.82
CA ASP A 66 -10.44 7.13 -13.93
C ASP A 66 -9.51 7.08 -12.70
N ALA A 67 -8.89 5.95 -12.32
CA ALA A 67 -8.15 5.90 -11.04
C ALA A 67 -6.63 6.13 -11.15
N ALA A 68 -6.17 6.92 -12.12
CA ALA A 68 -4.77 7.32 -12.27
C ALA A 68 -4.45 8.68 -11.60
N ALA A 69 -5.16 9.03 -10.51
CA ALA A 69 -5.19 10.38 -9.98
C ALA A 69 -4.04 10.78 -9.04
N LEU A 70 -3.06 9.91 -8.74
CA LEU A 70 -1.97 10.24 -7.82
C LEU A 70 -0.60 9.79 -8.33
N ARG A 71 -0.31 10.05 -9.61
CA ARG A 71 1.10 10.16 -10.04
C ARG A 71 1.62 11.52 -9.61
N LEU A 72 2.31 11.52 -8.47
CA LEU A 72 3.48 12.38 -8.22
C LEU A 72 3.27 13.88 -8.42
N VAL A 73 2.68 14.54 -7.42
CA VAL A 73 3.14 15.90 -7.03
C VAL A 73 4.56 15.77 -6.47
N LYS A 74 5.53 15.60 -7.37
CA LYS A 74 6.95 15.92 -7.17
C LYS A 74 7.53 16.43 -8.49
N ALA A 75 6.83 17.38 -9.11
CA ALA A 75 7.52 18.50 -9.74
C ALA A 75 7.91 19.44 -8.59
N GLY A 76 9.08 19.19 -8.01
CA GLY A 76 9.64 19.99 -6.93
C GLY A 76 11.02 20.49 -7.35
N ILE A 77 11.02 21.71 -7.90
CA ILE A 77 12.14 22.60 -8.27
C ILE A 77 12.77 22.34 -9.64
#